data_AF-D9CHW1-F1
#
_entry.id   AF-D9CHW1-F1
#
_cell.length_a   1.000
_cell.length_b   1.000
_cell.length_c   1.000
_cell.angle_alpha   90.00
_cell.angle_beta   90.00
_cell.angle_gamma   90.00
#
_symmetry.space_group_name_H-M   'P 1'
#
loop_
_entity.id
_entity.type
_entity.pdbx_description
1 polymer ?
#
loop_
_entity_poly.entity_id
_entity_poly.type
_entity_poly.pdbx_seq_one_letter_code
_entity_poly.pdbx_strand_id
1 'polypeptide(L)'
;GDLWYFPPGQPHSIQAKNTTEDGAEFLLIFDSGSFSEDDTFLLTDWLAHVPKEILAKNFHVNASAFDHIPSRELYIFPSAPPPEDVETNMVIPNDTPIPFTYALSKVNATTLEGGSVKTADSRTFKASTTICAKEVTIQPGGLRELHWHPT
;
A
#
# COMPACT_ATOMS: atom_id res chain seq x y z
N GLY A 1 4.18 13.76 1.47
CA GLY A 1 3.95 12.65 2.43
C GLY A 1 5.00 11.57 2.26
N ASP A 2 4.84 10.41 2.89
CA ASP A 2 5.62 9.20 2.56
C ASP A 2 4.88 8.36 1.50
N LEU A 3 5.59 7.45 0.84
CA LEU A 3 5.05 6.60 -0.23
C LEU A 3 5.21 5.12 0.12
N TRP A 4 4.35 4.29 -0.49
CA TRP A 4 4.59 2.86 -0.68
C TRP A 4 4.38 2.47 -2.14
N TYR A 5 4.93 1.31 -2.51
CA TYR A 5 4.71 0.67 -3.79
C TYR A 5 4.66 -0.84 -3.58
N PHE A 6 3.56 -1.45 -4.01
CA PHE A 6 3.40 -2.91 -3.99
C PHE A 6 3.55 -3.43 -5.42
N PRO A 7 4.55 -4.29 -5.70
CA PRO A 7 4.67 -4.89 -7.02
C PRO A 7 3.42 -5.71 -7.40
N PRO A 8 3.12 -5.85 -8.70
CA PRO A 8 1.95 -6.61 -9.16
C PRO A 8 1.90 -8.02 -8.56
N GLY A 9 0.73 -8.40 -8.03
CA GLY A 9 0.48 -9.72 -7.47
C GLY A 9 1.07 -9.98 -6.08
N GLN A 10 1.78 -9.03 -5.46
CA GLN A 10 2.27 -9.17 -4.09
C GLN A 10 1.16 -8.82 -3.09
N PRO A 11 0.76 -9.75 -2.20
CA PRO A 11 -0.28 -9.50 -1.22
C PRO A 11 0.19 -8.46 -0.19
N HIS A 12 -0.74 -7.63 0.26
CA HIS A 12 -0.46 -6.57 1.22
C HIS A 12 -1.68 -6.32 2.12
N SER A 13 -1.46 -5.58 3.20
CA SER A 13 -2.53 -5.11 4.09
C SER A 13 -2.18 -3.70 4.59
N ILE A 14 -3.21 -2.95 4.98
CA ILE A 14 -3.05 -1.60 5.52
C ILE A 14 -3.84 -1.55 6.83
N GLN A 15 -3.18 -1.14 7.91
CA GLN A 15 -3.82 -0.93 9.21
C GLN A 15 -3.38 0.43 9.76
N ALA A 16 -4.35 1.30 10.06
CA ALA A 16 -4.06 2.54 10.75
C ALA A 16 -3.53 2.25 12.17
N LYS A 17 -2.40 2.87 12.54
CA LYS A 17 -1.80 2.69 13.87
C LYS A 17 -2.57 3.36 15.01
N ASN A 18 -3.63 4.11 14.69
CA ASN A 18 -4.39 4.93 15.66
C ASN A 18 -3.50 5.88 16.47
N THR A 19 -2.47 6.44 15.83
CA THR A 19 -1.57 7.44 16.43
C THR A 19 -2.18 8.84 16.49
N THR A 20 -3.27 9.05 15.74
CA THR A 20 -4.07 10.28 15.66
C THR A 20 -5.55 9.88 15.72
N GLU A 21 -6.41 10.75 16.26
CA GLU A 21 -7.85 10.50 16.36
C GLU A 21 -8.50 10.26 14.98
N ASP A 22 -7.97 10.90 13.94
CA ASP A 22 -8.49 10.82 12.56
C ASP A 22 -8.04 9.56 11.79
N GLY A 23 -7.18 8.72 12.38
CA GLY A 23 -6.64 7.55 11.68
C GLY A 23 -5.68 7.90 10.55
N ALA A 24 -5.86 7.29 9.38
CA ALA A 24 -5.00 7.48 8.21
C ALA A 24 -5.84 7.73 6.95
N GLU A 25 -5.44 8.72 6.15
CA GLU A 25 -6.00 9.02 4.84
C GLU A 25 -4.87 9.07 3.82
N PHE A 26 -5.09 8.50 2.63
CA PHE A 26 -4.05 8.33 1.61
C PHE A 26 -4.66 8.21 0.21
N LEU A 27 -3.81 8.44 -0.81
CA LEU A 27 -4.17 8.28 -2.22
C LEU A 27 -3.49 7.02 -2.79
N LEU A 28 -4.30 6.12 -3.34
CA LEU A 28 -3.82 4.95 -4.09
C LEU A 28 -3.85 5.24 -5.60
N ILE A 29 -2.82 4.82 -6.30
CA ILE A 29 -2.72 4.89 -7.77
C ILE A 29 -2.38 3.49 -8.27
N PHE A 30 -3.20 3.01 -9.20
CA PHE A 30 -2.98 1.73 -9.89
C PHE A 30 -2.53 2.03 -11.32
N ASP A 31 -1.62 1.22 -11.85
CA ASP A 31 -1.04 1.41 -13.20
C ASP A 31 -1.93 0.93 -14.34
N SER A 32 -3.22 0.69 -14.05
CA SER A 32 -4.27 0.39 -15.02
C SER A 32 -5.47 1.32 -14.84
N GLY A 33 -5.87 1.99 -15.93
CA GLY A 33 -7.06 2.85 -15.95
C GLY A 33 -8.39 2.09 -15.89
N SER A 34 -8.38 0.76 -15.98
CA SER A 34 -9.57 -0.08 -15.83
C SER A 34 -9.70 -0.71 -14.44
N PHE A 35 -8.87 -0.28 -13.48
CA PHE A 35 -8.93 -0.78 -12.11
C PHE A 35 -10.24 -0.36 -11.43
N SER A 36 -10.81 -1.28 -10.64
CA SER A 36 -11.86 -1.02 -9.67
C SER A 36 -11.44 -1.60 -8.32
N GLU A 37 -11.73 -0.89 -7.22
CA GLU A 37 -11.43 -1.38 -5.87
C GLU A 37 -12.31 -2.59 -5.48
N ASP A 38 -13.48 -2.70 -6.10
CA ASP A 38 -14.41 -3.83 -5.95
C ASP A 38 -13.87 -5.14 -6.57
N ASP A 39 -12.87 -5.06 -7.45
CA ASP A 39 -12.31 -6.22 -8.18
C ASP A 39 -11.01 -6.75 -7.56
N THR A 40 -10.71 -6.37 -6.31
CA THR A 40 -9.52 -6.86 -5.60
C THR A 40 -9.68 -8.30 -5.11
N PHE A 41 -8.58 -9.07 -5.04
CA PHE A 41 -8.61 -10.43 -4.51
C PHE A 41 -8.50 -10.42 -2.98
N LEU A 42 -9.64 -10.44 -2.29
CA LEU A 42 -9.71 -10.40 -0.83
C LEU A 42 -9.53 -11.79 -0.21
N LEU A 43 -8.73 -11.88 0.85
CA LEU A 43 -8.43 -13.16 1.53
C LEU A 43 -9.70 -13.85 2.02
N THR A 44 -10.58 -13.12 2.69
CA THR A 44 -11.82 -13.68 3.24
C THR A 44 -12.82 -14.04 2.17
N ASP A 45 -12.85 -13.31 1.05
CA ASP A 45 -13.67 -13.67 -0.11
C ASP A 45 -13.20 -14.98 -0.74
N TRP A 46 -11.89 -15.13 -0.94
CA TRP A 46 -11.32 -16.36 -1.46
C TRP A 46 -11.62 -17.55 -0.56
N LEU A 47 -11.40 -17.43 0.76
CA LEU A 47 -11.68 -18.50 1.71
C LEU A 47 -13.17 -18.85 1.80
N ALA A 48 -14.07 -17.88 1.64
CA ALA A 48 -15.52 -18.13 1.60
C ALA A 48 -15.96 -18.96 0.38
N HIS A 49 -15.19 -18.90 -0.72
CA HIS A 49 -15.48 -19.59 -1.97
C HIS A 49 -14.66 -20.88 -2.20
N VAL A 50 -13.92 -21.34 -1.19
CA VAL A 50 -13.22 -22.63 -1.21
C VAL A 50 -13.90 -23.60 -0.24
N PRO A 51 -14.25 -24.84 -0.64
CA PRO A 51 -14.84 -25.81 0.28
C PRO A 51 -13.95 -26.07 1.50
N LYS A 52 -14.55 -26.13 2.69
CA LYS A 52 -13.82 -26.27 3.97
C LYS A 52 -12.91 -27.50 3.99
N GLU A 53 -13.30 -28.59 3.34
CA GLU A 53 -12.51 -29.80 3.22
C GLU A 53 -11.23 -29.61 2.40
N ILE A 54 -11.23 -28.68 1.43
CA ILE A 54 -10.04 -28.31 0.67
C ILE A 54 -9.11 -27.44 1.51
N LEU A 55 -9.66 -26.46 2.25
CA LEU A 55 -8.88 -25.67 3.21
C LEU A 55 -8.24 -26.56 4.29
N ALA A 56 -9.02 -27.48 4.87
CA ALA A 56 -8.55 -28.47 5.84
C ALA A 56 -7.38 -29.30 5.31
N LYS A 57 -7.48 -29.80 4.07
CA LYS A 57 -6.40 -30.53 3.42
C LYS A 57 -5.17 -29.67 3.17
N ASN A 58 -5.35 -28.42 2.73
CA ASN A 58 -4.26 -27.49 2.44
C ASN A 58 -3.45 -27.13 3.70
N PHE A 59 -4.13 -26.85 4.81
CA PHE A 59 -3.50 -26.43 6.06
C PHE A 59 -3.18 -27.59 7.02
N HIS A 60 -3.51 -28.83 6.63
CA HIS A 60 -3.32 -30.04 7.45
C HIS A 60 -4.00 -29.98 8.84
N VAL A 61 -5.23 -29.45 8.89
CA VAL A 61 -6.03 -29.33 10.12
C VAL A 61 -7.43 -29.95 9.95
N ASN A 62 -8.20 -30.06 11.03
CA ASN A 62 -9.61 -30.48 10.95
C ASN A 62 -10.45 -29.39 10.26
N ALA A 63 -11.46 -29.77 9.48
CA ALA A 63 -12.39 -28.85 8.83
C ALA A 63 -13.11 -27.91 9.80
N SER A 64 -13.31 -28.33 11.05
CA SER A 64 -13.91 -27.47 12.09
C SER A 64 -13.08 -26.24 12.44
N ALA A 65 -11.77 -26.23 12.12
CA ALA A 65 -10.93 -25.04 12.26
C ALA A 65 -11.43 -23.86 11.40
N PHE A 66 -12.17 -24.16 10.33
CA PHE A 66 -12.73 -23.18 9.41
C PHE A 66 -14.22 -22.90 9.66
N ASP A 67 -14.79 -23.32 10.80
CA ASP A 67 -16.22 -23.08 11.08
C ASP A 67 -16.59 -21.62 11.28
N HIS A 68 -15.60 -20.79 11.63
CA HIS A 68 -15.77 -19.37 11.93
C HIS A 68 -15.18 -18.45 10.86
N ILE A 69 -14.80 -18.97 9.69
CA ILE A 69 -14.39 -18.08 8.61
C ILE A 69 -15.57 -17.20 8.18
N PRO A 70 -15.34 -15.92 7.85
CA PRO A 70 -16.39 -15.07 7.28
C PRO A 70 -16.99 -15.72 6.02
N SER A 71 -18.32 -15.65 5.88
CA SER A 71 -19.03 -16.16 4.70
C SER A 71 -19.06 -15.16 3.52
N ARG A 72 -18.49 -13.98 3.73
CA ARG A 72 -18.34 -12.91 2.76
C ARG A 72 -17.06 -12.15 3.06
N GLU A 73 -16.63 -11.35 2.11
CA GLU A 73 -15.46 -10.51 2.26
C GLU A 73 -15.52 -9.57 3.47
N LEU A 74 -14.33 -9.30 4.00
CA LEU A 74 -14.05 -8.20 4.91
C LEU A 74 -13.08 -7.28 4.17
N TYR A 75 -13.61 -6.22 3.56
CA TYR A 75 -12.83 -5.24 2.81
C TYR A 75 -12.11 -4.26 3.76
N ILE A 76 -12.87 -3.35 4.39
CA ILE A 76 -12.41 -2.46 5.45
C ILE A 76 -13.23 -2.73 6.71
N PHE A 77 -12.57 -2.97 7.84
CA PHE A 77 -13.23 -3.33 9.09
C PHE A 77 -12.43 -2.82 10.31
N PRO A 78 -13.10 -2.54 11.44
CA PRO A 78 -12.43 -2.08 12.65
C PRO A 78 -11.61 -3.20 13.29
N SER A 79 -10.48 -2.83 13.88
CA SER A 79 -9.63 -3.70 14.68
C SER A 79 -9.01 -2.92 15.83
N ALA A 80 -8.50 -3.62 16.84
CA ALA A 80 -7.63 -2.99 17.82
C ALA A 80 -6.36 -2.46 17.12
N PRO A 81 -5.78 -1.33 17.58
CA PRO A 81 -4.52 -0.84 17.03
C PRO A 81 -3.42 -1.91 17.12
N PRO A 82 -2.48 -1.94 16.17
CA PRO A 82 -1.32 -2.82 16.27
C PRO A 82 -0.47 -2.43 17.49
N PRO A 83 0.42 -3.32 17.98
CA PRO A 83 1.39 -2.93 19.01
C PRO A 83 2.26 -1.76 18.53
N GLU A 84 2.86 -1.04 19.48
CA GLU A 84 3.73 0.10 19.18
C GLU A 84 4.89 -0.29 18.26
N ASP A 85 5.53 -1.42 18.58
CA ASP A 85 6.53 -2.11 17.76
C ASP A 85 5.90 -3.29 17.01
N VAL A 86 5.63 -3.08 15.72
CA VAL A 86 5.02 -4.08 14.84
C VAL A 86 5.92 -5.27 14.54
N GLU A 87 7.24 -5.12 14.66
CA GLU A 87 8.22 -6.18 14.40
C GLU A 87 8.12 -7.29 15.45
N THR A 88 7.68 -6.97 16.67
CA THR A 88 7.50 -7.95 17.76
C THR A 88 6.46 -9.03 17.44
N ASN A 89 5.52 -8.74 16.55
CA ASN A 89 4.48 -9.67 16.12
C ASN A 89 4.79 -10.37 14.79
N MET A 90 5.92 -10.07 14.15
CA MET A 90 6.27 -10.66 12.87
C MET A 90 6.74 -12.10 13.05
N VAL A 91 5.98 -13.05 12.49
CA VAL A 91 6.33 -14.48 12.50
C VAL A 91 7.51 -14.77 11.57
N ILE A 92 7.65 -13.98 10.50
CA ILE A 92 8.75 -14.04 9.54
C ILE A 92 9.39 -12.65 9.50
N PRO A 93 10.72 -12.53 9.67
CA PRO A 93 11.41 -11.24 9.59
C PRO A 93 11.20 -10.56 8.22
N ASN A 94 11.15 -9.22 8.21
CA ASN A 94 11.12 -8.46 6.96
C ASN A 94 12.53 -8.43 6.33
N ASP A 95 12.85 -9.43 5.52
CA ASP A 95 14.13 -9.58 4.84
C ASP A 95 14.10 -9.13 3.37
N THR A 96 13.06 -8.38 2.98
CA THR A 96 12.88 -7.90 1.61
C THR A 96 14.11 -7.08 1.16
N PRO A 97 14.84 -7.48 0.09
CA PRO A 97 16.09 -6.83 -0.31
C PRO A 97 15.94 -5.36 -0.69
N ILE A 98 14.75 -4.96 -1.13
CA ILE A 98 14.41 -3.59 -1.49
C ILE A 98 13.16 -3.19 -0.68
N PRO A 99 13.19 -2.07 0.06
CA PRO A 99 12.02 -1.63 0.80
C PRO A 99 10.88 -1.22 -0.13
N PHE A 100 9.66 -1.58 0.24
CA PHE A 100 8.42 -1.17 -0.45
C PHE A 100 7.84 0.17 0.06
N THR A 101 8.57 0.85 0.94
CA THR A 101 8.23 2.18 1.45
C THR A 101 9.34 3.17 1.12
N TYR A 102 8.97 4.44 0.96
CA TYR A 102 9.89 5.52 0.64
C TYR A 102 9.53 6.80 1.37
N ALA A 103 10.45 7.32 2.17
CA ALA A 103 10.24 8.51 2.98
C ALA A 103 10.37 9.81 2.16
N LEU A 104 9.46 10.02 1.19
CA LEU A 104 9.44 11.22 0.34
C LEU A 104 9.29 12.50 1.19
N SER A 105 8.69 12.42 2.38
CA SER A 105 8.60 13.55 3.31
C SER A 105 9.98 14.08 3.73
N LYS A 106 10.97 13.19 3.81
CA LYS A 106 12.36 13.48 4.20
C LYS A 106 13.29 13.80 3.04
N VAL A 107 12.81 13.73 1.80
CA VAL A 107 13.61 14.07 0.61
C VAL A 107 13.77 15.59 0.54
N ASN A 108 15.01 16.05 0.38
CA ASN A 108 15.31 17.46 0.11
C ASN A 108 14.67 17.88 -1.22
N ALA A 109 13.81 18.89 -1.17
CA ALA A 109 13.16 19.40 -2.37
C ALA A 109 14.14 20.22 -3.21
N THR A 110 14.01 20.13 -4.54
CA THR A 110 14.65 21.07 -5.45
C THR A 110 13.85 22.36 -5.46
N THR A 111 14.43 23.43 -4.94
CA THR A 111 13.84 24.77 -4.93
C THR A 111 13.93 25.41 -6.32
N LEU A 112 12.85 26.03 -6.76
CA LEU A 112 12.71 26.74 -8.02
C LEU A 112 12.10 28.14 -7.75
N GLU A 113 12.11 29.02 -8.75
CA GLU A 113 11.64 30.42 -8.60
C GLU A 113 10.21 30.52 -8.02
N GLY A 114 9.29 29.65 -8.45
CA GLY A 114 7.88 29.66 -8.03
C GLY A 114 7.49 28.61 -7.00
N GLY A 115 8.44 27.88 -6.41
CA GLY A 115 8.12 26.81 -5.45
C GLY A 115 9.17 25.70 -5.38
N SER A 116 8.73 24.44 -5.33
CA SER A 116 9.65 23.31 -5.16
C SER A 116 9.11 22.01 -5.75
N VAL A 117 10.01 21.07 -6.00
CA VAL A 117 9.68 19.72 -6.47
C VAL A 117 10.47 18.65 -5.74
N LYS A 118 9.81 17.54 -5.40
CA LYS A 118 10.45 16.27 -5.01
C LYS A 118 10.10 15.20 -6.02
N THR A 119 11.02 14.28 -6.31
CA THR A 119 10.82 13.21 -7.29
C THR A 119 11.09 11.85 -6.66
N ALA A 120 10.20 10.90 -6.90
CA ALA A 120 10.38 9.48 -6.62
C ALA A 120 10.20 8.68 -7.91
N ASP A 121 11.23 7.95 -8.32
CA ASP A 121 11.21 7.03 -9.45
C ASP A 121 12.11 5.81 -9.16
N SER A 122 12.17 4.85 -10.09
CA SER A 122 12.99 3.63 -9.94
C SER A 122 14.49 3.88 -9.73
N ARG A 123 15.01 5.10 -9.94
CA ARG A 123 16.41 5.46 -9.66
C ARG A 123 16.62 5.73 -8.18
N THR A 124 15.61 6.26 -7.47
CA THR A 124 15.66 6.56 -6.03
C THR A 124 14.82 5.59 -5.20
N PHE A 125 13.55 5.40 -5.54
CA PHE A 125 12.65 4.42 -4.95
C PHE A 125 12.63 3.13 -5.79
N LYS A 126 13.62 2.26 -5.54
CA LYS A 126 13.94 1.09 -6.38
C LYS A 126 12.79 0.10 -6.59
N ALA A 127 11.87 -0.01 -5.63
CA ALA A 127 10.71 -0.89 -5.76
C ALA A 127 9.72 -0.39 -6.84
N SER A 128 9.60 0.93 -7.03
CA SER A 128 8.61 1.56 -7.90
C SER A 128 9.03 1.51 -9.37
N THR A 129 8.77 0.38 -10.01
CA THR A 129 9.23 0.10 -11.38
C THR A 129 8.28 0.58 -12.47
N THR A 130 6.98 0.66 -12.20
CA THR A 130 5.97 1.09 -13.19
C THR A 130 5.41 2.49 -12.94
N ILE A 131 5.63 3.07 -11.76
CA ILE A 131 5.11 4.38 -11.37
C ILE A 131 6.25 5.33 -11.00
N CYS A 132 6.17 6.57 -11.50
CA CYS A 132 6.99 7.70 -11.09
C CYS A 132 6.09 8.80 -10.53
N ALA A 133 6.51 9.44 -9.45
CA ALA A 133 5.76 10.50 -8.79
C ALA A 133 6.61 11.76 -8.60
N LYS A 134 5.95 12.93 -8.74
CA LYS A 134 6.50 14.22 -8.35
C LYS A 134 5.55 14.95 -7.41
N GLU A 135 6.05 15.31 -6.23
CA GLU A 135 5.37 16.24 -5.33
C GLU A 135 5.80 17.66 -5.73
N VAL A 136 4.87 18.43 -6.30
CA VAL A 136 5.12 19.80 -6.77
C VAL A 136 4.38 20.77 -5.87
N THR A 137 5.11 21.72 -5.29
CA THR A 137 4.53 22.84 -4.53
C THR A 137 4.69 24.11 -5.35
N ILE A 138 3.58 24.82 -5.59
CA ILE A 138 3.56 26.11 -6.29
C ILE A 138 3.13 27.17 -5.27
N GLN A 139 3.98 28.17 -5.06
CA GLN A 139 3.67 29.29 -4.15
C GLN A 139 2.64 30.24 -4.79
N PRO A 140 1.91 31.05 -4.00
CA PRO A 140 1.00 32.05 -4.55
C PRO A 140 1.70 32.95 -5.58
N GLY A 141 1.10 33.08 -6.77
CA GLY A 141 1.67 33.82 -7.91
C GLY A 141 2.73 33.06 -8.72
N GLY A 142 3.15 31.87 -8.28
CA GLY A 142 4.03 30.98 -9.02
C GLY A 142 3.35 30.27 -10.19
N LEU A 143 4.17 29.72 -11.09
CA LEU A 143 3.71 28.95 -12.25
C LEU A 143 4.63 27.75 -12.47
N ARG A 144 4.04 26.59 -12.76
CA ARG A 144 4.78 25.48 -13.37
C ARG A 144 4.99 25.83 -14.84
N GLU A 145 6.26 26.04 -15.24
CA GLU A 145 6.63 26.36 -16.62
C GLU A 145 5.97 25.45 -17.66
N LEU A 146 5.77 25.99 -18.87
CA LEU A 146 5.30 25.21 -20.01
C LEU A 146 6.33 24.14 -20.36
N HIS A 147 5.90 22.88 -20.29
CA HIS A 147 6.75 21.72 -20.59
C HIS A 147 5.87 20.56 -21.07
N TRP A 148 6.52 19.50 -21.53
CA TRP A 148 5.87 18.22 -21.82
C TRP A 148 6.73 17.09 -21.24
N HIS A 149 6.15 15.90 -21.15
CA HIS A 149 6.89 14.67 -20.85
C HIS A 149 7.18 13.97 -22.18
N PRO A 150 8.46 13.76 -22.55
CA PRO A 150 8.79 13.03 -23.78
C PRO A 150 8.31 11.58 -23.65
N THR A 151 7.87 11.02 -24.78
CA THR A 151 7.53 9.59 -24.93
C THR A 151 8.78 8.73 -25.01
#